data_AF-A0AAE0DEI1-F1
#
_entry.id   AF-A0AAE0DEI1-F1
#
_cell.length_a   1.000
_cell.length_b   1.000
_cell.length_c   1.000
_cell.angle_alpha   90.00
_cell.angle_beta   90.00
_cell.angle_gamma   90.00
#
_symmetry.space_group_name_H-M   'P 1'
#
loop_
_entity.id
_entity.type
_entity.pdbx_description
1 polymer ?
#
loop_
_entity_poly.entity_id
_entity_poly.type
_entity_poly.pdbx_seq_one_letter_code
_entity_poly.pdbx_strand_id
1 'polypeptide(L)'
;MGPGLGGGFGRYQGYFGLVLDNIISVNVVLATARWLLCQLPAIRIFIGACEPVIVSIFEYAGTKAQAEPLYAPFLTLNPVVATNVTVPYTGVAHASGAGVEDPVCAKGLSWKLFPVGLQVYNIATNRAIYNIYSKMISENPEFNNSVVQFEGYSMQAVKAVDPASTAYAHRADNLLVSFAPVYPANHTLDAIADTYGKKARGVFHAGDAPGGPLNTYVNYASTDETPEQMYGYEPWRLAKLRALKEKYDPKGRFNFYAPVNP
;
A
#
# COMPACT_ATOMS: atom_id res chain seq x y z
N MET A 1 -1.78 2.64 -14.96
CA MET A 1 -3.24 2.66 -14.73
C MET A 1 -3.67 1.88 -13.50
N GLY A 2 -3.40 0.57 -13.36
CA GLY A 2 -3.87 -0.28 -12.24
C GLY A 2 -4.03 0.40 -10.87
N PRO A 3 -2.95 0.93 -10.25
CA PRO A 3 -3.05 1.62 -8.96
C PRO A 3 -4.04 2.80 -8.93
N GLY A 4 -4.17 3.55 -10.02
CA GLY A 4 -5.14 4.65 -10.15
C GLY A 4 -6.60 4.20 -10.34
N LEU A 5 -6.89 2.90 -10.47
CA LEU A 5 -8.28 2.40 -10.51
C LEU A 5 -8.79 2.00 -9.12
N GLY A 6 -7.92 1.48 -8.24
CA GLY A 6 -8.25 1.16 -6.84
C GLY A 6 -8.13 2.33 -5.86
N GLY A 7 -7.79 3.52 -6.34
CA GLY A 7 -7.53 4.72 -5.53
C GLY A 7 -6.34 5.47 -6.10
N GLY A 8 -5.15 4.96 -5.80
CA GLY A 8 -3.89 5.58 -6.18
C GLY A 8 -3.46 6.58 -5.13
N PHE A 9 -3.04 6.05 -3.98
CA PHE A 9 -2.31 6.81 -2.98
C PHE A 9 -0.99 7.34 -3.56
N GLY A 10 -0.54 8.48 -3.04
CA GLY A 10 0.70 9.09 -3.47
C GLY A 10 1.02 10.43 -2.81
N ARG A 11 2.28 10.80 -3.01
CA ARG A 11 3.02 11.92 -2.38
C ARG A 11 2.31 13.27 -2.42
N TYR A 12 1.55 13.53 -3.48
CA TYR A 12 0.85 14.80 -3.72
C TYR A 12 -0.65 14.76 -3.38
N GLN A 13 -1.17 13.67 -2.79
CA GLN A 13 -2.60 13.50 -2.54
C GLN A 13 -3.19 14.51 -1.54
N GLY A 14 -2.35 15.15 -0.72
CA GLY A 14 -2.76 16.27 0.13
C GLY A 14 -3.17 17.52 -0.65
N TYR A 15 -2.68 17.69 -1.88
CA TYR A 15 -3.01 18.80 -2.77
C TYR A 15 -4.14 18.47 -3.74
N PHE A 16 -4.19 17.24 -4.25
CA PHE A 16 -5.03 16.87 -5.41
C PHE A 16 -6.01 15.71 -5.16
N GLY A 17 -6.03 15.11 -3.98
CA GLY A 17 -6.75 13.86 -3.74
C GLY A 17 -6.04 12.64 -4.33
N LEU A 18 -6.72 11.51 -4.41
CA LEU A 18 -6.18 10.27 -4.98
C LEU A 18 -6.06 10.38 -6.51
N VAL A 19 -5.28 9.49 -7.13
CA VAL A 19 -5.18 9.45 -8.62
C VAL A 19 -6.56 9.30 -9.26
N LEU A 20 -7.47 8.50 -8.69
CA LEU A 20 -8.84 8.36 -9.23
C LEU A 20 -9.68 9.64 -9.14
N ASP A 21 -9.38 10.55 -8.21
CA ASP A 21 -10.10 11.83 -8.05
C ASP A 21 -9.80 12.79 -9.22
N ASN A 22 -8.76 12.49 -10.00
CA ASN A 22 -8.25 13.28 -11.12
C ASN A 22 -8.53 12.62 -12.49
N ILE A 23 -9.27 11.49 -12.53
CA ILE A 23 -9.61 10.80 -13.79
C ILE A 23 -10.82 11.48 -14.45
N ILE A 24 -10.56 12.33 -15.45
CA ILE A 24 -11.60 12.99 -16.26
C ILE A 24 -12.33 12.00 -17.18
N SER A 25 -11.58 11.08 -17.82
CA SER A 25 -12.13 10.07 -18.73
C SER A 25 -11.16 8.90 -18.92
N VAL A 26 -11.71 7.71 -19.23
CA VAL A 26 -10.93 6.51 -19.59
C VAL A 26 -11.56 5.80 -20.78
N ASN A 27 -10.72 5.43 -21.75
CA ASN A 27 -11.11 4.50 -22.81
C ASN A 27 -11.02 3.07 -22.27
N VAL A 28 -12.14 2.36 -22.22
CA VAL A 28 -12.23 0.99 -21.67
C VAL A 28 -12.61 -0.02 -22.74
N VAL A 29 -11.97 -1.20 -22.69
CA VAL A 29 -12.35 -2.36 -23.52
C VAL A 29 -13.31 -3.22 -22.70
N LEU A 30 -14.54 -3.38 -23.18
CA LEU A 30 -15.53 -4.26 -22.56
C LEU A 30 -15.22 -5.74 -22.83
N ALA A 31 -15.91 -6.64 -22.12
CA ALA A 31 -15.72 -8.10 -22.20
C ALA A 31 -16.05 -8.73 -23.59
N THR A 32 -16.46 -7.88 -24.55
CA THR A 32 -16.69 -8.14 -25.98
C THR A 32 -15.46 -7.94 -26.88
N ALA A 33 -14.32 -7.50 -26.31
CA ALA A 33 -12.92 -7.70 -26.74
C ALA A 33 -12.31 -6.91 -27.94
N ARG A 34 -11.07 -6.40 -27.70
CA ARG A 34 -9.84 -6.51 -28.53
C ARG A 34 -8.59 -6.17 -27.67
N TRP A 35 -7.36 -6.45 -28.15
CA TRP A 35 -6.19 -6.81 -27.31
C TRP A 35 -4.95 -5.87 -27.39
N LEU A 36 -4.00 -5.96 -26.41
CA LEU A 36 -2.54 -6.31 -26.59
C LEU A 36 -1.68 -6.26 -25.28
N LEU A 37 -0.37 -6.63 -25.35
CA LEU A 37 0.57 -7.06 -24.25
C LEU A 37 1.72 -6.03 -23.95
N CYS A 38 2.83 -6.20 -23.15
CA CYS A 38 3.62 -7.35 -22.62
C CYS A 38 4.46 -7.06 -21.31
N GLN A 39 5.72 -7.57 -21.15
CA GLN A 39 6.59 -7.57 -19.94
C GLN A 39 8.12 -7.39 -20.24
N LEU A 40 9.02 -7.22 -19.22
CA LEU A 40 10.33 -7.95 -18.94
C LEU A 40 11.10 -7.43 -17.63
N PRO A 41 12.29 -7.93 -17.16
CA PRO A 41 12.84 -7.91 -15.75
C PRO A 41 14.06 -6.94 -15.49
N ALA A 42 14.93 -6.94 -14.43
CA ALA A 42 15.31 -7.87 -13.32
C ALA A 42 16.17 -7.26 -12.13
N ILE A 43 16.13 -7.89 -10.92
CA ILE A 43 17.21 -8.22 -9.91
C ILE A 43 18.32 -7.20 -9.47
N ARG A 44 18.46 -6.90 -8.15
CA ARG A 44 19.57 -7.36 -7.21
C ARG A 44 19.39 -6.96 -5.71
N ILE A 45 20.42 -7.14 -4.86
CA ILE A 45 20.38 -7.46 -3.39
C ILE A 45 21.20 -6.48 -2.52
N PHE A 46 20.84 -6.31 -1.23
CA PHE A 46 21.78 -6.01 -0.12
C PHE A 46 21.54 -6.91 1.12
N ILE A 47 22.54 -7.01 2.02
CA ILE A 47 22.57 -7.92 3.18
C ILE A 47 23.15 -7.18 4.40
N GLY A 48 22.63 -7.44 5.62
CA GLY A 48 23.51 -7.47 6.81
C GLY A 48 23.12 -6.65 8.05
N ALA A 49 22.10 -7.09 8.79
CA ALA A 49 22.01 -6.93 10.25
C ALA A 49 21.09 -8.01 10.83
N CYS A 50 21.34 -8.49 12.05
CA CYS A 50 20.46 -9.45 12.74
C CYS A 50 19.27 -8.78 13.47
N GLU A 51 19.12 -7.46 13.33
CA GLU A 51 18.07 -6.66 13.97
C GLU A 51 17.33 -5.80 12.91
N PRO A 52 16.00 -5.61 13.03
CA PRO A 52 15.24 -4.75 12.12
C PRO A 52 15.73 -3.30 12.08
N VAL A 53 15.99 -2.79 10.87
CA VAL A 53 16.30 -1.38 10.64
C VAL A 53 15.03 -0.58 10.42
N ILE A 54 14.91 0.58 11.10
CA ILE A 54 13.85 1.56 10.85
C ILE A 54 14.38 2.58 9.83
N VAL A 55 13.74 2.64 8.66
CA VAL A 55 13.98 3.68 7.64
C VAL A 55 12.83 4.68 7.68
N SER A 56 13.15 5.98 7.73
CA SER A 56 12.17 7.06 7.65
C SER A 56 12.46 7.93 6.43
N ILE A 57 11.48 8.05 5.54
CA ILE A 57 11.57 8.87 4.33
C ILE A 57 10.63 10.06 4.50
N PHE A 58 11.18 11.27 4.43
CA PHE A 58 10.40 12.52 4.51
C PHE A 58 10.47 13.23 3.17
N GLU A 59 9.31 13.49 2.57
CA GLU A 59 9.19 14.17 1.29
C GLU A 59 8.41 15.47 1.46
N TYR A 60 8.89 16.56 0.86
CA TYR A 60 8.29 17.88 0.98
C TYR A 60 8.27 18.61 -0.36
N ALA A 61 7.08 19.02 -0.79
CA ALA A 61 6.88 19.77 -2.03
C ALA A 61 7.21 21.26 -1.83
N GLY A 62 8.49 21.60 -1.76
CA GLY A 62 8.95 22.98 -1.60
C GLY A 62 10.47 23.09 -1.40
N THR A 63 10.93 24.19 -0.80
CA THR A 63 12.36 24.41 -0.57
C THR A 63 12.88 23.64 0.65
N LYS A 64 14.18 23.29 0.63
CA LYS A 64 14.84 22.65 1.78
C LYS A 64 14.66 23.45 3.08
N ALA A 65 14.76 24.79 3.03
CA ALA A 65 14.61 25.66 4.20
C ALA A 65 13.20 25.60 4.84
N GLN A 66 12.17 25.23 4.08
CA GLN A 66 10.82 24.99 4.61
C GLN A 66 10.66 23.56 5.16
N ALA A 67 11.35 22.59 4.57
CA ALA A 67 11.32 21.19 5.01
C ALA A 67 12.14 20.95 6.29
N GLU A 68 13.24 21.66 6.48
CA GLU A 68 14.21 21.39 7.55
C GLU A 68 13.63 21.48 8.97
N PRO A 69 12.81 22.48 9.34
CA PRO A 69 12.15 22.50 10.64
C PRO A 69 11.17 21.34 10.88
N LEU A 70 10.67 20.70 9.81
CA LEU A 70 9.69 19.61 9.90
C LEU A 70 10.35 18.26 10.17
N TYR A 71 11.52 17.98 9.58
CA TYR A 71 12.26 16.74 9.82
C TYR A 71 13.32 16.83 10.93
N ALA A 72 13.71 18.04 11.37
CA ALA A 72 14.72 18.21 12.42
C ALA A 72 14.49 17.38 13.71
N PRO A 73 13.25 17.20 14.23
CA PRO A 73 13.02 16.34 15.40
C PRO A 73 13.36 14.86 15.20
N PHE A 74 13.45 14.37 13.96
CA PHE A 74 13.88 13.01 13.66
C PHE A 74 15.41 12.89 13.60
N LEU A 75 16.14 13.99 13.34
CA LEU A 75 17.60 14.02 13.40
C LEU A 75 18.11 13.92 14.85
N THR A 76 17.34 14.41 15.83
CA THR A 76 17.68 14.25 17.26
C THR A 76 17.57 12.81 17.78
N LEU A 77 17.07 11.88 16.95
CA LEU A 77 17.11 10.44 17.23
C LEU A 77 18.48 9.80 16.91
N ASN A 78 19.45 10.58 16.42
CA ASN A 78 20.79 10.15 16.02
C ASN A 78 20.79 8.98 15.00
N PRO A 79 20.17 9.16 13.82
CA PRO A 79 20.12 8.12 12.80
C PRO A 79 21.52 7.75 12.30
N VAL A 80 21.76 6.45 12.11
CA VAL A 80 23.05 5.89 11.64
C VAL A 80 23.46 6.43 10.26
N VAL A 81 22.47 6.71 9.40
CA VAL A 81 22.64 7.37 8.10
C VAL A 81 21.53 8.41 7.94
N ALA A 82 21.88 9.62 7.52
CA ALA A 82 20.93 10.66 7.15
C ALA A 82 21.32 11.26 5.79
N THR A 83 20.42 11.15 4.82
CA THR A 83 20.60 11.66 3.45
C THR A 83 19.58 12.75 3.18
N ASN A 84 20.01 13.84 2.56
CA ASN A 84 19.15 14.96 2.18
C ASN A 84 19.44 15.35 0.73
N VAL A 85 18.44 15.24 -0.14
CA VAL A 85 18.54 15.57 -1.56
C VAL A 85 17.38 16.47 -1.96
N THR A 86 17.59 17.32 -2.97
CA THR A 86 16.53 18.10 -3.62
C THR A 86 16.53 17.72 -5.09
N VAL A 87 15.40 17.24 -5.58
CA VAL A 87 15.25 16.70 -6.95
C VAL A 87 14.01 17.31 -7.62
N PRO A 88 13.97 17.43 -8.95
CA PRO A 88 12.73 17.74 -9.66
C PRO A 88 11.70 16.64 -9.45
N TYR A 89 10.41 16.93 -9.69
CA TYR A 89 9.30 15.98 -9.55
C TYR A 89 9.57 14.60 -10.19
N THR A 90 10.17 14.60 -11.39
CA THR A 90 10.53 13.38 -12.13
C THR A 90 11.57 12.50 -11.44
N GLY A 91 12.41 13.07 -10.56
CA GLY A 91 13.42 12.35 -9.79
C GLY A 91 12.93 11.83 -8.43
N VAL A 92 11.77 12.27 -7.94
CA VAL A 92 11.28 11.94 -6.58
C VAL A 92 11.10 10.44 -6.38
N ALA A 93 10.58 9.73 -7.39
CA ALA A 93 10.39 8.28 -7.31
C ALA A 93 11.71 7.55 -7.02
N HIS A 94 12.76 7.79 -7.83
CA HIS A 94 14.08 7.18 -7.62
C HIS A 94 14.76 7.65 -6.32
N ALA A 95 14.66 8.95 -5.98
CA ALA A 95 15.20 9.48 -4.73
C ALA A 95 14.58 8.87 -3.45
N SER A 96 13.41 8.22 -3.59
CA SER A 96 12.69 7.51 -2.52
C SER A 96 12.81 5.97 -2.59
N GLY A 97 13.58 5.42 -3.54
CA GLY A 97 13.68 3.98 -3.78
C GLY A 97 12.44 3.34 -4.42
N ALA A 98 11.59 4.16 -5.06
CA ALA A 98 10.32 3.76 -5.69
C ALA A 98 10.27 4.06 -7.20
N GLY A 99 11.42 4.24 -7.84
CA GLY A 99 11.59 4.31 -9.28
C GLY A 99 11.51 2.94 -9.96
N VAL A 100 11.32 2.95 -11.29
CA VAL A 100 11.14 1.71 -12.08
C VAL A 100 12.40 0.84 -12.21
N GLU A 101 13.56 1.38 -11.85
CA GLU A 101 14.87 0.69 -11.84
C GLU A 101 15.28 0.27 -10.41
N ASP A 102 14.49 0.61 -9.38
CA ASP A 102 14.83 0.37 -7.98
C ASP A 102 14.40 -1.04 -7.51
N PRO A 103 14.96 -1.55 -6.39
CA PRO A 103 14.71 -2.93 -5.93
C PRO A 103 13.24 -3.31 -5.69
N VAL A 104 12.35 -2.35 -5.43
CA VAL A 104 10.90 -2.61 -5.31
C VAL A 104 10.26 -3.09 -6.63
N CYS A 105 10.86 -2.77 -7.78
CA CYS A 105 10.46 -3.26 -9.10
C CYS A 105 11.24 -4.51 -9.55
N ALA A 106 12.16 -5.04 -8.72
CA ALA A 106 12.97 -6.20 -9.08
C ALA A 106 12.14 -7.50 -9.18
N LYS A 107 12.38 -8.27 -10.24
CA LYS A 107 11.72 -9.57 -10.48
C LYS A 107 12.49 -10.74 -9.87
N GLY A 108 11.77 -11.83 -9.58
CA GLY A 108 12.27 -13.04 -8.93
C GLY A 108 11.87 -13.18 -7.46
N LEU A 109 11.18 -12.17 -6.91
CA LEU A 109 10.64 -12.14 -5.56
C LEU A 109 9.10 -12.29 -5.60
N SER A 110 8.56 -13.04 -4.64
CA SER A 110 7.15 -12.96 -4.25
C SER A 110 6.98 -11.80 -3.28
N TRP A 111 5.94 -11.00 -3.50
CA TRP A 111 5.49 -9.94 -2.59
C TRP A 111 4.06 -10.27 -2.17
N LYS A 112 3.82 -10.39 -0.85
CA LYS A 112 2.46 -10.36 -0.29
C LYS A 112 2.29 -9.09 0.53
N LEU A 113 1.08 -8.55 0.55
CA LEU A 113 0.74 -7.33 1.27
C LEU A 113 -0.45 -7.61 2.18
N PHE A 114 -0.35 -7.22 3.44
CA PHE A 114 -1.42 -7.40 4.43
C PHE A 114 -1.79 -6.02 4.97
N PRO A 115 -2.53 -5.22 4.17
CA PRO A 115 -2.77 -3.82 4.44
C PRO A 115 -3.89 -3.61 5.45
N VAL A 116 -3.84 -2.45 6.09
CA VAL A 116 -4.84 -1.96 7.02
C VAL A 116 -4.81 -0.44 7.04
N GLY A 117 -5.98 0.18 6.91
CA GLY A 117 -6.16 1.60 7.19
C GLY A 117 -6.24 1.84 8.70
N LEU A 118 -5.48 2.82 9.21
CA LEU A 118 -5.44 3.17 10.63
C LEU A 118 -5.69 4.67 10.83
N GLN A 119 -6.18 5.03 12.02
CA GLN A 119 -6.32 6.42 12.48
C GLN A 119 -5.04 6.94 13.15
N VAL A 120 -4.32 6.12 13.92
CA VAL A 120 -3.15 6.56 14.71
C VAL A 120 -1.99 5.56 14.76
N TYR A 121 -0.78 6.06 15.01
CA TYR A 121 0.40 5.24 15.31
C TYR A 121 0.36 4.74 16.77
N ASN A 122 -0.37 3.66 17.04
CA ASN A 122 -0.38 3.05 18.38
C ASN A 122 1.00 2.46 18.75
N ILE A 123 1.62 2.99 19.82
CA ILE A 123 2.98 2.63 20.26
C ILE A 123 3.09 1.15 20.68
N ALA A 124 2.10 0.63 21.41
CA ALA A 124 2.10 -0.76 21.88
C ALA A 124 1.94 -1.73 20.71
N THR A 125 1.05 -1.39 19.77
CA THR A 125 0.85 -2.11 18.50
C THR A 125 2.13 -2.13 17.68
N ASN A 126 2.77 -0.98 17.44
CA ASN A 126 4.00 -0.90 16.66
C ASN A 126 5.15 -1.69 17.30
N ARG A 127 5.24 -1.73 18.64
CA ARG A 127 6.18 -2.60 19.36
C ARG A 127 5.86 -4.09 19.17
N ALA A 128 4.59 -4.49 19.20
CA ALA A 128 4.17 -5.86 18.93
C ALA A 128 4.48 -6.28 17.48
N ILE A 129 4.27 -5.38 16.50
CA ILE A 129 4.57 -5.62 15.09
C ILE A 129 6.08 -5.72 14.86
N TYR A 130 6.89 -4.86 15.49
CA TYR A 130 8.36 -4.99 15.48
C TYR A 130 8.80 -6.38 15.94
N ASN A 131 8.23 -6.89 17.04
CA ASN A 131 8.54 -8.22 17.55
C ASN A 131 8.10 -9.35 16.58
N ILE A 132 6.95 -9.20 15.91
CA ILE A 132 6.46 -10.14 14.90
C ILE A 132 7.37 -10.16 13.67
N TYR A 133 7.77 -8.99 13.18
CA TYR A 133 8.70 -8.83 12.06
C TYR A 133 10.09 -9.39 12.38
N SER A 134 10.67 -9.00 13.52
CA SER A 134 11.98 -9.48 13.97
C SER A 134 12.03 -11.00 14.09
N LYS A 135 10.97 -11.62 14.65
CA LYS A 135 10.86 -13.07 14.77
C LYS A 135 10.79 -13.75 13.40
N MET A 136 9.99 -13.22 12.47
CA MET A 136 9.86 -13.75 11.11
C MET A 136 11.22 -13.87 10.42
N ILE A 137 11.99 -12.77 10.38
CA ILE A 137 13.28 -12.74 9.69
C ILE A 137 14.36 -13.55 10.43
N SER A 138 14.33 -13.61 11.77
CA SER A 138 15.30 -14.41 12.55
C SER A 138 15.10 -15.92 12.41
N GLU A 139 13.86 -16.36 12.15
CA GLU A 139 13.52 -17.79 12.03
C GLU A 139 13.46 -18.26 10.57
N ASN A 140 13.34 -17.35 9.60
CA ASN A 140 13.13 -17.64 8.17
C ASN A 140 13.98 -16.67 7.32
N PRO A 141 15.29 -16.90 7.15
CA PRO A 141 16.21 -15.95 6.50
C PRO A 141 15.85 -15.59 5.04
N GLU A 142 15.03 -16.40 4.37
CA GLU A 142 14.45 -16.11 3.06
C GLU A 142 13.63 -14.82 3.04
N PHE A 143 13.07 -14.42 4.19
CA PHE A 143 12.25 -13.23 4.37
C PHE A 143 13.04 -11.96 4.69
N ASN A 144 14.38 -11.99 4.66
CA ASN A 144 15.24 -10.83 4.98
C ASN A 144 15.05 -9.59 4.07
N ASN A 145 14.30 -9.71 2.95
CA ASN A 145 13.93 -8.58 2.08
C ASN A 145 12.56 -7.98 2.41
N SER A 146 11.84 -8.53 3.39
CA SER A 146 10.51 -8.09 3.82
C SER A 146 10.54 -6.68 4.42
N VAL A 147 9.38 -6.02 4.47
CA VAL A 147 9.24 -4.73 5.15
C VAL A 147 7.94 -4.66 5.96
N VAL A 148 7.87 -3.69 6.88
CA VAL A 148 6.61 -3.19 7.42
C VAL A 148 6.48 -1.75 6.96
N GLN A 149 5.58 -1.51 6.01
CA GLN A 149 5.42 -0.21 5.35
C GLN A 149 4.41 0.63 6.13
N PHE A 150 4.78 1.87 6.43
CA PHE A 150 3.96 2.86 7.12
C PHE A 150 3.86 4.13 6.29
N GLU A 151 2.69 4.42 5.72
CA GLU A 151 2.47 5.56 4.82
C GLU A 151 1.54 6.61 5.45
N GLY A 152 2.14 7.59 6.13
CA GLY A 152 1.44 8.76 6.66
C GLY A 152 1.40 9.91 5.65
N TYR A 153 0.55 9.82 4.63
CA TYR A 153 0.38 10.87 3.63
C TYR A 153 -0.41 12.09 4.18
N SER A 154 -0.25 13.25 3.53
CA SER A 154 -1.16 14.38 3.73
C SER A 154 -2.56 14.03 3.19
N MET A 155 -3.60 14.05 4.03
CA MET A 155 -4.94 13.54 3.70
C MET A 155 -5.99 14.60 3.34
N GLN A 156 -5.69 15.90 3.45
CA GLN A 156 -6.72 16.94 3.43
C GLN A 156 -7.56 16.98 2.15
N ALA A 157 -6.97 16.91 0.95
CA ALA A 157 -7.75 16.86 -0.28
C ALA A 157 -8.44 15.49 -0.50
N VAL A 158 -7.83 14.38 -0.07
CA VAL A 158 -8.48 13.04 -0.09
C VAL A 158 -9.77 13.03 0.74
N LYS A 159 -9.76 13.71 1.90
CA LYS A 159 -10.88 13.86 2.83
C LYS A 159 -11.90 14.94 2.43
N ALA A 160 -11.54 15.86 1.54
CA ALA A 160 -12.46 16.88 1.02
C ALA A 160 -13.37 16.36 -0.11
N VAL A 161 -12.99 15.26 -0.77
CA VAL A 161 -13.82 14.61 -1.79
C VAL A 161 -14.98 13.86 -1.15
N ASP A 162 -16.21 14.15 -1.60
CA ASP A 162 -17.43 13.42 -1.22
C ASP A 162 -17.23 11.90 -1.40
N PRO A 163 -17.36 11.09 -0.33
CA PRO A 163 -17.24 9.64 -0.41
C PRO A 163 -18.21 8.98 -1.41
N ALA A 164 -19.37 9.58 -1.70
CA ALA A 164 -20.36 9.03 -2.64
C ALA A 164 -20.03 9.27 -4.14
N SER A 165 -19.17 10.26 -4.42
CA SER A 165 -18.79 10.65 -5.79
C SER A 165 -17.94 9.60 -6.53
N THR A 166 -17.20 8.77 -5.79
CA THR A 166 -16.18 7.85 -6.30
C THR A 166 -16.32 6.45 -5.69
N ALA A 167 -15.65 5.45 -6.29
CA ALA A 167 -15.74 4.07 -5.82
C ALA A 167 -15.07 3.84 -4.46
N TYR A 168 -13.93 4.48 -4.22
CA TYR A 168 -13.10 4.29 -3.01
C TYR A 168 -13.78 4.83 -1.74
N ALA A 169 -13.91 3.96 -0.74
CA ALA A 169 -14.67 4.22 0.49
C ALA A 169 -13.83 4.84 1.62
N HIS A 170 -12.59 4.37 1.80
CA HIS A 170 -11.84 4.49 3.06
C HIS A 170 -11.15 5.85 3.27
N ARG A 171 -11.77 6.93 2.78
CA ARG A 171 -11.26 8.31 2.88
C ARG A 171 -11.07 8.79 4.32
N ALA A 172 -11.75 8.17 5.27
CA ALA A 172 -11.66 8.50 6.70
C ALA A 172 -10.31 8.13 7.34
N ASP A 173 -9.54 7.21 6.76
CA ASP A 173 -8.27 6.74 7.34
C ASP A 173 -7.19 7.85 7.32
N ASN A 174 -6.19 7.74 8.20
CA ASN A 174 -5.05 8.66 8.25
C ASN A 174 -3.77 8.01 7.72
N LEU A 175 -3.60 6.72 7.97
CA LEU A 175 -2.40 5.96 7.68
C LEU A 175 -2.75 4.75 6.82
N LEU A 176 -2.01 4.54 5.74
CA LEU A 176 -1.99 3.28 5.01
C LEU A 176 -0.80 2.46 5.51
N VAL A 177 -1.06 1.33 6.14
CA VAL A 177 -0.01 0.49 6.76
C VAL A 177 -0.12 -0.92 6.19
N SER A 178 1.02 -1.58 5.96
CA SER A 178 1.05 -2.96 5.44
C SER A 178 2.21 -3.75 6.03
N PHE A 179 1.93 -4.96 6.51
CA PHE A 179 2.98 -5.95 6.73
C PHE A 179 3.26 -6.64 5.39
N ALA A 180 4.50 -6.61 4.93
CA ALA A 180 4.86 -7.02 3.57
C ALA A 180 5.97 -8.09 3.58
N PRO A 181 5.61 -9.39 3.65
CA PRO A 181 6.56 -10.47 3.44
C PRO A 181 7.08 -10.45 1.99
N VAL A 182 8.39 -10.34 1.84
CA VAL A 182 9.10 -10.38 0.55
C VAL A 182 10.17 -11.45 0.60
N TYR A 183 10.05 -12.41 -0.31
CA TYR A 183 10.78 -13.69 -0.30
C TYR A 183 11.06 -14.15 -1.74
N PRO A 184 11.99 -15.10 -1.99
CA PRO A 184 12.16 -15.69 -3.31
C PRO A 184 10.85 -16.25 -3.86
N ALA A 185 10.66 -16.22 -5.19
CA ALA A 185 9.46 -16.73 -5.85
C ALA A 185 9.31 -18.27 -5.74
N ASN A 186 8.95 -18.74 -4.55
CA ASN A 186 8.81 -20.14 -4.17
C ASN A 186 7.55 -20.34 -3.33
N HIS A 187 6.59 -21.09 -3.87
CA HIS A 187 5.30 -21.33 -3.24
C HIS A 187 5.35 -22.10 -1.90
N THR A 188 6.45 -22.80 -1.58
CA THR A 188 6.55 -23.45 -0.25
C THR A 188 6.64 -22.45 0.91
N LEU A 189 6.96 -21.19 0.62
CA LEU A 189 7.04 -20.11 1.61
C LEU A 189 5.71 -19.35 1.78
N ASP A 190 4.74 -19.55 0.87
CA ASP A 190 3.50 -18.76 0.82
C ASP A 190 2.68 -18.85 2.13
N ALA A 191 2.66 -20.03 2.78
CA ALA A 191 1.95 -20.24 4.03
C ALA A 191 2.63 -19.58 5.25
N ILE A 192 3.96 -19.42 5.23
CA ILE A 192 4.71 -18.71 6.27
C ILE A 192 4.41 -17.21 6.15
N ALA A 193 4.44 -16.70 4.92
CA ALA A 193 4.06 -15.33 4.59
C ALA A 193 2.62 -15.01 5.05
N ASP A 194 1.65 -15.89 4.76
CA ASP A 194 0.26 -15.75 5.20
C ASP A 194 0.12 -15.79 6.72
N THR A 195 0.84 -16.68 7.40
CA THR A 195 0.77 -16.82 8.87
C THR A 195 1.26 -15.56 9.58
N TYR A 196 2.42 -15.03 9.16
CA TYR A 196 2.98 -13.81 9.74
C TYR A 196 2.19 -12.55 9.34
N GLY A 197 1.80 -12.44 8.07
CA GLY A 197 1.06 -11.31 7.53
C GLY A 197 -0.33 -11.13 8.14
N LYS A 198 -1.14 -12.20 8.20
CA LYS A 198 -2.49 -12.15 8.78
C LYS A 198 -2.45 -11.86 10.28
N LYS A 199 -1.46 -12.42 11.00
CA LYS A 199 -1.20 -12.11 12.41
C LYS A 199 -0.86 -10.62 12.60
N ALA A 200 0.00 -10.06 11.77
CA ALA A 200 0.35 -8.64 11.82
C ALA A 200 -0.85 -7.74 11.52
N ARG A 201 -1.60 -8.00 10.44
CA ARG A 201 -2.83 -7.23 10.08
C ARG A 201 -3.86 -7.25 11.22
N GLY A 202 -4.05 -8.41 11.87
CA GLY A 202 -4.91 -8.54 13.04
C GLY A 202 -4.43 -7.72 14.25
N VAL A 203 -3.12 -7.72 14.55
CA VAL A 203 -2.53 -6.93 15.65
C VAL A 203 -2.61 -5.42 15.38
N PHE A 204 -2.43 -4.98 14.13
CA PHE A 204 -2.65 -3.59 13.73
C PHE A 204 -4.12 -3.17 13.93
N HIS A 205 -5.06 -3.91 13.33
CA HIS A 205 -6.49 -3.61 13.38
C HIS A 205 -7.01 -3.56 14.83
N ALA A 206 -6.66 -4.54 15.67
CA ALA A 206 -7.02 -4.55 17.08
C ALA A 206 -6.36 -3.43 17.92
N GLY A 207 -5.33 -2.77 17.39
CA GLY A 207 -4.63 -1.65 18.02
C GLY A 207 -5.26 -0.28 17.78
N ASP A 208 -6.09 -0.14 16.74
CA ASP A 208 -6.64 1.13 16.27
C ASP A 208 -8.17 1.13 16.30
N ALA A 209 -8.79 0.03 15.84
CA ALA A 209 -10.24 -0.17 15.81
C ALA A 209 -10.65 -1.54 16.41
N PRO A 210 -10.32 -1.85 17.70
CA PRO A 210 -10.71 -3.10 18.34
C PRO A 210 -12.23 -3.32 18.33
N GLY A 211 -12.68 -4.32 17.57
CA GLY A 211 -14.11 -4.64 17.39
C GLY A 211 -14.83 -3.79 16.34
N GLY A 212 -14.12 -2.89 15.65
CA GLY A 212 -14.64 -2.11 14.52
C GLY A 212 -14.50 -2.82 13.16
N PRO A 213 -14.85 -2.14 12.05
CA PRO A 213 -14.53 -2.60 10.70
C PRO A 213 -13.01 -2.59 10.43
N LEU A 214 -12.57 -3.41 9.47
CA LEU A 214 -11.19 -3.44 8.98
C LEU A 214 -11.17 -2.84 7.57
N ASN A 215 -10.49 -1.71 7.40
CA ASN A 215 -10.37 -1.06 6.09
C ASN A 215 -9.15 -1.61 5.33
N THR A 216 -9.38 -2.10 4.11
CA THR A 216 -8.36 -2.64 3.21
C THR A 216 -8.25 -1.76 1.97
N TYR A 217 -7.05 -1.22 1.70
CA TYR A 217 -6.78 -0.57 0.42
C TYR A 217 -6.69 -1.61 -0.70
N VAL A 218 -7.66 -1.62 -1.61
CA VAL A 218 -7.85 -2.67 -2.61
C VAL A 218 -6.65 -2.94 -3.52
N ASN A 219 -5.77 -1.95 -3.78
CA ASN A 219 -4.55 -2.16 -4.56
C ASN A 219 -3.46 -2.96 -3.82
N TYR A 220 -3.56 -3.06 -2.49
CA TYR A 220 -2.66 -3.82 -1.62
C TYR A 220 -3.34 -5.08 -1.05
N ALA A 221 -4.61 -5.36 -1.39
CA ALA A 221 -5.30 -6.55 -0.93
C ALA A 221 -4.58 -7.81 -1.42
N SER A 222 -4.52 -8.85 -0.59
CA SER A 222 -3.96 -10.13 -0.99
C SER A 222 -5.04 -11.04 -1.60
N THR A 223 -5.82 -11.74 -0.76
CA THR A 223 -6.73 -12.81 -1.20
C THR A 223 -7.82 -13.20 -0.18
N ASP A 224 -7.74 -12.73 1.07
CA ASP A 224 -8.65 -13.16 2.16
C ASP A 224 -9.51 -12.02 2.73
N GLU A 225 -9.44 -10.85 2.09
CA GLU A 225 -10.24 -9.68 2.42
C GLU A 225 -11.65 -9.76 1.81
N THR A 226 -12.67 -9.33 2.55
CA THR A 226 -14.05 -9.32 2.07
C THR A 226 -14.32 -8.15 1.11
N PRO A 227 -15.37 -8.21 0.26
CA PRO A 227 -15.78 -7.08 -0.56
C PRO A 227 -16.01 -5.81 0.26
N GLU A 228 -16.55 -5.91 1.47
CA GLU A 228 -16.84 -4.79 2.37
C GLU A 228 -15.54 -4.17 2.92
N GLN A 229 -14.54 -4.99 3.26
CA GLN A 229 -13.21 -4.52 3.68
C GLN A 229 -12.49 -3.77 2.55
N MET A 230 -12.61 -4.21 1.29
CA MET A 230 -11.96 -3.57 0.14
C MET A 230 -12.74 -2.38 -0.45
N TYR A 231 -14.06 -2.47 -0.48
CA TYR A 231 -14.93 -1.56 -1.22
C TYR A 231 -15.92 -0.78 -0.36
N GLY A 232 -15.82 -0.84 0.97
CA GLY A 232 -16.66 -0.07 1.89
C GLY A 232 -17.88 -0.83 2.40
N TYR A 233 -18.32 -0.43 3.59
CA TYR A 233 -19.39 -1.07 4.35
C TYR A 233 -20.78 -0.48 4.06
N GLU A 234 -20.88 0.60 3.28
CA GLU A 234 -22.16 1.23 2.97
C GLU A 234 -22.96 0.40 1.96
N PRO A 235 -24.21 -0.02 2.25
CA PRO A 235 -24.96 -0.95 1.38
C PRO A 235 -25.13 -0.47 -0.07
N TRP A 236 -25.25 0.85 -0.29
CA TRP A 236 -25.40 1.43 -1.62
C TRP A 236 -24.16 1.22 -2.51
N ARG A 237 -22.96 1.17 -1.92
CA ARG A 237 -21.68 1.24 -2.62
C ARG A 237 -21.38 -0.08 -3.32
N LEU A 238 -21.39 -1.18 -2.58
CA LEU A 238 -21.29 -2.53 -3.14
C LEU A 238 -22.47 -2.87 -4.06
N ALA A 239 -23.71 -2.46 -3.74
CA ALA A 239 -24.84 -2.68 -4.63
C ALA A 239 -24.66 -1.98 -5.99
N LYS A 240 -24.20 -0.72 -5.99
CA LYS A 240 -23.88 0.06 -7.21
C LYS A 240 -22.75 -0.60 -8.00
N LEU A 241 -21.69 -1.06 -7.34
CA LEU A 241 -20.57 -1.74 -8.00
C LEU A 241 -20.97 -3.09 -8.60
N ARG A 242 -21.77 -3.90 -7.90
CA ARG A 242 -22.32 -5.18 -8.39
C ARG A 242 -23.25 -4.99 -9.59
N ALA A 243 -24.15 -4.01 -9.54
CA ALA A 243 -25.02 -3.67 -10.66
C ALA A 243 -24.24 -3.17 -11.90
N LEU A 244 -23.15 -2.43 -11.70
CA LEU A 244 -22.25 -2.02 -12.78
C LEU A 244 -21.46 -3.22 -13.34
N LYS A 245 -21.00 -4.15 -12.49
CA LYS A 245 -20.35 -5.39 -12.93
C LYS A 245 -21.28 -6.22 -13.82
N GLU A 246 -22.51 -6.48 -13.37
CA GLU A 246 -23.51 -7.24 -14.13
C GLU A 246 -23.86 -6.55 -15.46
N LYS A 247 -23.89 -5.22 -15.50
CA LYS A 247 -24.15 -4.48 -16.75
C LYS A 247 -23.02 -4.59 -17.79
N TYR A 248 -21.75 -4.60 -17.36
CA TYR A 248 -20.59 -4.45 -18.26
C TYR A 248 -19.72 -5.70 -18.42
N ASP A 249 -19.80 -6.66 -17.49
CA ASP A 249 -19.14 -7.97 -17.52
C ASP A 249 -19.95 -9.04 -16.72
N PRO A 250 -21.19 -9.37 -17.16
CA PRO A 250 -22.05 -10.40 -16.52
C PRO A 250 -21.50 -11.83 -16.61
N LYS A 251 -20.35 -12.02 -17.27
CA LYS A 251 -19.69 -13.31 -17.43
C LYS A 251 -18.36 -13.39 -16.66
N GLY A 252 -18.06 -12.41 -15.81
CA GLY A 252 -16.89 -12.40 -14.93
C GLY A 252 -15.56 -12.53 -15.66
N ARG A 253 -15.46 -12.07 -16.91
CA ARG A 253 -14.25 -12.22 -17.75
C ARG A 253 -13.08 -11.39 -17.23
N PHE A 254 -13.36 -10.31 -16.51
CA PHE A 254 -12.37 -9.48 -15.83
C PHE A 254 -12.46 -9.69 -14.31
N ASN A 255 -12.09 -10.90 -13.85
CA ASN A 255 -12.13 -11.29 -12.43
C ASN A 255 -10.76 -11.61 -11.79
N PHE A 256 -9.64 -11.24 -12.44
CA PHE A 256 -8.29 -11.69 -12.03
C PHE A 256 -7.83 -11.20 -10.64
N TYR A 257 -8.11 -9.94 -10.29
CA TYR A 257 -7.64 -9.32 -9.04
C TYR A 257 -8.78 -8.52 -8.40
N ALA A 258 -8.96 -8.71 -7.08
CA ALA A 258 -9.98 -8.09 -6.24
C ALA A 258 -11.37 -7.90 -6.91
N PRO A 259 -11.97 -8.94 -7.53
CA PRO A 259 -13.21 -8.76 -8.28
C PRO A 259 -14.38 -8.34 -7.38
N VAL A 260 -15.10 -7.31 -7.79
CA VAL A 260 -16.51 -7.16 -7.39
C VAL A 260 -17.28 -8.27 -8.12
N ASN A 261 -17.56 -9.36 -7.42
CA ASN A 261 -18.45 -10.41 -7.90
C ASN A 261 -19.92 -9.97 -7.73
N PRO A 262 -20.81 -10.28 -8.70
CA PRO A 262 -22.25 -10.05 -8.59
C PRO A 262 -22.86 -10.61 -7.29
#